data_AF-A0AAJ1VCS9-F1
#
_entry.id   AF-A0AAJ1VCS9-F1
#
_cell.length_a   1.000
_cell.length_b   1.000
_cell.length_c   1.000
_cell.angle_alpha   90.00
_cell.angle_beta   90.00
_cell.angle_gamma   90.00
#
_symmetry.space_group_name_H-M   'P 1'
#
loop_
_entity.id
_entity.type
_entity.pdbx_description
1 polymer ?
#
loop_
_entity_poly.entity_id
_entity_poly.type
_entity_poly.pdbx_seq_one_letter_code
_entity_poly.pdbx_strand_id
1 'polypeptide(L)'
;MTYQEMKVTIAGNSLTQFGKRILISQIQFSTLEAIFEVDEAVQRKLDLNRRTEIREFIIDSVSEGDFYFSPFIFSSRGAIQEVPVGGELPPGSKIYILDGQHRTYALISAISHLRARKETEEEIGNFLEAAKLQNQIER
;
A
#
# COMPACT_ATOMS: atom_id res chain seq x y z
N MET A 1 -15.73 19.28 23.32
CA MET A 1 -14.78 18.94 22.25
C MET A 1 -15.47 17.95 21.34
N THR A 2 -15.86 18.36 20.15
CA THR A 2 -16.35 17.44 19.12
C THR A 2 -15.14 16.67 18.62
N TYR A 3 -15.11 15.35 18.87
CA TYR A 3 -14.15 14.47 18.22
C TYR A 3 -14.40 14.60 16.72
N GLN A 4 -13.48 15.23 16.00
CA GLN A 4 -13.47 15.14 14.54
C GLN A 4 -13.10 13.69 14.24
N GLU A 5 -14.09 12.88 13.87
CA GLU A 5 -13.85 11.49 13.47
C GLU A 5 -12.83 11.49 12.32
N MET A 6 -11.62 11.00 12.58
CA MET A 6 -10.57 10.85 11.57
C MET A 6 -10.98 9.75 10.60
N LYS A 7 -11.75 10.13 9.59
CA LYS A 7 -12.12 9.29 8.45
C LYS A 7 -11.01 9.31 7.40
N VAL A 8 -10.82 8.17 6.72
CA VAL A 8 -9.90 8.10 5.57
C VAL A 8 -10.69 8.40 4.31
N THR A 9 -10.37 9.50 3.64
CA THR A 9 -10.95 9.85 2.35
C THR A 9 -10.12 9.24 1.22
N ILE A 10 -10.78 8.49 0.34
CA ILE A 10 -10.19 7.82 -0.81
C ILE A 10 -10.76 8.48 -2.06
N ALA A 11 -9.94 9.32 -2.70
CA ALA A 11 -10.33 9.95 -3.95
C ALA A 11 -10.35 8.92 -5.08
N GLY A 12 -11.37 8.93 -5.94
CA GLY A 12 -11.43 7.96 -7.02
C GLY A 12 -12.73 8.01 -7.82
N ASN A 13 -12.82 7.08 -8.77
CA ASN A 13 -13.98 6.93 -9.63
C ASN A 13 -14.79 5.71 -9.20
N SER A 14 -16.06 5.95 -8.85
CA SER A 14 -17.02 4.90 -8.54
C SER A 14 -17.69 4.38 -9.80
N LEU A 15 -17.72 3.06 -9.96
CA LEU A 15 -18.30 2.38 -11.11
C LEU A 15 -19.04 1.10 -10.67
N THR A 16 -19.83 0.57 -11.59
CA THR A 16 -20.52 -0.72 -11.41
C THR A 16 -19.97 -1.73 -12.40
N GLN A 17 -19.49 -2.87 -11.92
CA GLN A 17 -19.05 -3.98 -12.76
C GLN A 17 -19.56 -5.29 -12.17
N PHE A 18 -20.10 -6.18 -13.01
CA PHE A 18 -20.67 -7.47 -12.58
C PHE A 18 -21.70 -7.35 -11.43
N GLY A 19 -22.48 -6.26 -11.42
CA GLY A 19 -23.46 -5.98 -10.35
C GLY A 19 -22.85 -5.60 -8.99
N LYS A 20 -21.54 -5.30 -8.95
CA LYS A 20 -20.82 -4.83 -7.76
C LYS A 20 -20.41 -3.38 -7.92
N ARG A 21 -20.40 -2.64 -6.82
CA ARG A 21 -19.83 -1.29 -6.73
C ARG A 21 -18.32 -1.40 -6.57
N ILE A 22 -17.58 -0.64 -7.37
CA ILE A 22 -16.12 -0.62 -7.40
C ILE A 22 -15.68 0.83 -7.30
N LEU A 23 -14.71 1.10 -6.43
CA LEU A 23 -13.99 2.37 -6.37
C LEU A 23 -12.57 2.16 -6.92
N ILE A 24 -12.25 2.78 -8.04
CA ILE A 24 -10.88 2.82 -8.56
C ILE A 24 -10.20 4.08 -8.05
N SER A 25 -9.05 3.90 -7.41
CA SER A 25 -8.30 4.98 -6.76
C SER A 25 -6.80 4.76 -6.92
N GLN A 26 -6.06 5.87 -6.92
CA GLN A 26 -4.64 5.88 -6.61
C GLN A 26 -4.49 6.40 -5.18
N ILE A 27 -3.88 5.60 -4.33
CA ILE A 27 -3.71 5.90 -2.90
C ILE A 27 -2.24 5.69 -2.54
N GLN A 28 -1.71 6.54 -1.66
CA GLN A 28 -0.39 6.32 -1.09
C GLN A 28 -0.35 4.96 -0.39
N PHE A 29 0.73 4.20 -0.60
CA PHE A 29 0.83 2.86 -0.04
C PHE A 29 0.82 2.87 1.50
N SER A 30 1.39 3.91 2.14
CA SER A 30 1.34 4.10 3.60
C SER A 30 -0.11 4.20 4.12
N THR A 31 -0.96 4.96 3.43
CA THR A 31 -2.39 5.04 3.77
C THR A 31 -3.07 3.70 3.55
N LEU A 32 -2.76 3.01 2.45
CA LEU A 32 -3.29 1.68 2.17
C LEU A 32 -2.93 0.69 3.28
N GLU A 33 -1.64 0.64 3.67
CA GLU A 33 -1.10 -0.20 4.75
C GLU A 33 -1.82 0.02 6.07
N ALA A 34 -2.15 1.27 6.41
CA ALA A 34 -2.87 1.58 7.63
C ALA A 34 -4.32 1.07 7.66
N ILE A 35 -4.95 0.87 6.50
CA ILE A 35 -6.39 0.56 6.39
C ILE A 35 -6.70 -0.85 5.91
N PHE A 36 -5.73 -1.61 5.40
CA PHE A 36 -5.98 -2.97 4.94
C PHE A 36 -5.74 -4.02 6.03
N GLU A 37 -6.38 -5.19 5.85
CA GLU A 37 -6.17 -6.41 6.61
C GLU A 37 -6.14 -7.62 5.67
N VAL A 38 -5.49 -8.69 6.11
CA VAL A 38 -5.47 -9.97 5.40
C VAL A 38 -6.41 -10.92 6.10
N ASP A 39 -7.45 -11.35 5.38
CA ASP A 39 -8.34 -12.40 5.87
C ASP A 39 -7.70 -13.77 5.60
N GLU A 40 -7.13 -14.37 6.65
CA GLU A 40 -6.48 -15.68 6.60
C GLU A 40 -7.42 -16.83 6.26
N ALA A 41 -8.74 -16.65 6.41
CA ALA A 41 -9.72 -17.69 6.06
C ALA A 41 -9.88 -17.85 4.53
N VAL A 42 -9.52 -16.82 3.75
CA VAL A 42 -9.67 -16.82 2.28
C VAL A 42 -8.34 -16.67 1.55
N GLN A 43 -7.28 -16.22 2.22
CA GLN A 43 -5.97 -16.05 1.62
C GLN A 43 -5.05 -17.24 1.87
N ARG A 44 -4.23 -17.56 0.86
CA ARG A 44 -3.22 -18.61 0.97
C ARG A 44 -2.05 -18.16 1.85
N LYS A 45 -1.26 -19.14 2.30
CA LYS A 45 0.01 -18.85 2.97
C LYS A 45 0.95 -18.10 2.03
N LEU A 46 1.69 -17.14 2.59
CA LEU A 46 2.74 -16.44 1.88
C LEU A 46 3.86 -17.41 1.50
N ASP A 47 4.35 -17.23 0.28
CA ASP A 47 5.55 -17.89 -0.22
C ASP A 47 6.71 -16.91 -0.02
N LEU A 48 7.65 -17.30 0.84
CA LEU A 48 8.76 -16.44 1.24
C LEU A 48 9.73 -16.20 0.09
N ASN A 49 9.96 -17.18 -0.79
CA ASN A 49 10.87 -17.05 -1.91
C ASN A 49 10.29 -16.08 -2.94
N ARG A 50 9.02 -16.30 -3.30
CA ARG A 50 8.27 -15.40 -4.20
C ARG A 50 8.25 -13.97 -3.67
N ARG A 51 8.02 -13.80 -2.36
CA ARG A 51 8.01 -12.48 -1.71
C ARG A 51 9.37 -11.80 -1.82
N THR A 52 10.46 -12.53 -1.57
CA THR A 52 11.82 -12.01 -1.69
C THR A 52 12.14 -11.60 -3.13
N GLU A 53 11.82 -12.43 -4.11
CA GLU A 53 12.01 -12.11 -5.54
C GLU A 53 11.29 -10.81 -5.93
N ILE A 54 10.03 -10.65 -5.51
CA ILE A 54 9.25 -9.43 -5.79
C ILE A 54 9.87 -8.23 -5.08
N ARG A 55 10.40 -8.39 -3.85
CA ARG A 55 11.05 -7.30 -3.11
C ARG A 55 12.26 -6.78 -3.86
N GLU A 56 13.16 -7.66 -4.28
CA GLU A 56 14.36 -7.25 -5.03
C GLU A 56 13.96 -6.53 -6.33
N PHE A 57 12.99 -7.09 -7.06
CA PHE A 57 12.45 -6.43 -8.25
C PHE A 57 11.93 -5.02 -7.99
N ILE A 58 11.21 -4.80 -6.87
CA ILE A 58 10.72 -3.47 -6.48
C ILE A 58 11.89 -2.51 -6.24
N ILE A 59 12.89 -2.94 -5.45
CA ILE A 59 14.06 -2.12 -5.10
C ILE A 59 14.85 -1.73 -6.35
N ASP A 60 15.10 -2.68 -7.24
CA ASP A 60 15.81 -2.45 -8.50
C ASP A 60 15.02 -1.46 -9.37
N SER A 61 13.71 -1.67 -9.53
CA SER A 61 12.86 -0.85 -10.39
C SER A 61 12.80 0.62 -9.94
N VAL A 62 12.65 0.87 -8.63
CA VAL A 62 12.60 2.26 -8.12
C VAL A 62 13.95 2.97 -8.21
N SER A 63 15.05 2.21 -8.31
CA SER A 63 16.38 2.74 -8.54
C SER A 63 16.61 3.17 -9.99
N GLU A 64 16.00 2.47 -10.95
CA GLU A 64 16.19 2.68 -12.39
C GLU A 64 15.20 3.69 -13.01
N GLY A 65 14.01 3.88 -12.41
CA GLY A 65 13.02 4.81 -12.97
C GLY A 65 11.60 4.61 -12.46
N ASP A 66 10.64 4.67 -13.39
CA ASP A 66 9.22 4.53 -13.10
C ASP A 66 8.89 3.07 -12.78
N PHE A 67 8.22 2.86 -11.65
CA PHE A 67 7.78 1.55 -11.19
C PHE A 67 6.30 1.36 -11.53
N TYR A 68 6.02 0.42 -12.44
CA TYR A 68 4.66 0.01 -12.77
C TYR A 68 4.34 -1.32 -12.14
N PHE A 69 3.16 -1.40 -11.54
CA PHE A 69 2.75 -2.56 -10.82
C PHE A 69 1.28 -2.87 -11.04
N SER A 70 0.94 -4.17 -11.13
CA SER A 70 -0.44 -4.55 -11.35
C SER A 70 -1.31 -4.08 -10.18
N PRO A 71 -2.57 -3.65 -10.44
CA PRO A 71 -3.46 -3.16 -9.40
C PRO A 71 -3.62 -4.14 -8.23
N PHE A 72 -3.91 -3.58 -7.06
CA PHE A 72 -4.33 -4.35 -5.89
C PHE A 72 -5.85 -4.35 -5.81
N ILE A 73 -6.43 -5.49 -5.45
CA ILE A 73 -7.88 -5.63 -5.34
C ILE A 73 -8.22 -5.86 -3.89
N PHE A 74 -9.07 -4.99 -3.36
CA PHE A 74 -9.56 -5.06 -1.99
C PHE A 74 -11.08 -5.17 -1.96
N SER A 75 -11.59 -5.89 -0.96
CA SER A 75 -12.99 -5.86 -0.58
C SER A 75 -13.19 -4.86 0.54
N SER A 76 -14.05 -3.88 0.34
CA SER A 76 -14.49 -3.02 1.45
C SER A 76 -15.46 -3.71 2.40
N ARG A 77 -16.05 -4.85 2.01
CA ARG A 77 -17.18 -5.50 2.71
C ARG A 77 -18.30 -4.52 3.06
N GLY A 78 -18.51 -3.49 2.23
CA GLY A 78 -19.50 -2.44 2.45
C GLY A 78 -19.07 -1.33 3.40
N ALA A 79 -17.83 -1.32 3.90
CA ALA A 79 -17.36 -0.31 4.85
C ALA A 79 -17.07 1.07 4.21
N ILE A 80 -16.83 1.13 2.90
CA ILE A 80 -16.62 2.40 2.20
C ILE A 80 -17.97 3.04 1.90
N GLN A 81 -18.17 4.25 2.41
CA GLN A 81 -19.32 5.10 2.10
C GLN A 81 -18.99 5.93 0.86
N GLU A 82 -19.81 5.85 -0.18
CA GLU A 82 -19.58 6.63 -1.40
C GLU A 82 -19.85 8.12 -1.15
N VAL A 83 -18.95 8.96 -1.65
CA VAL A 83 -19.06 10.42 -1.63
C VAL A 83 -18.79 10.97 -3.04
N PRO A 84 -19.14 12.24 -3.36
CA PRO A 84 -19.04 12.74 -4.73
C PRO A 84 -17.67 12.60 -5.41
N VAL A 85 -16.58 12.53 -4.63
CA VAL A 85 -15.19 12.46 -5.14
C VAL A 85 -14.53 11.11 -4.83
N GLY A 86 -15.31 10.07 -4.48
CA GLY A 86 -14.80 8.72 -4.24
C GLY A 86 -15.49 8.03 -3.08
N GLY A 87 -14.74 7.71 -2.03
CA GLY A 87 -15.26 7.02 -0.85
C GLY A 87 -14.64 7.49 0.46
N GLU A 88 -15.37 7.31 1.54
CA GLU A 88 -14.90 7.53 2.91
C GLU A 88 -14.93 6.21 3.68
N LEU A 89 -13.82 5.89 4.34
CA LEU A 89 -13.72 4.77 5.24
C LEU A 89 -13.84 5.28 6.68
N PRO A 90 -14.89 4.91 7.43
CA PRO A 90 -15.08 5.32 8.81
C PRO A 90 -13.93 4.85 9.72
N PRO A 91 -13.66 5.56 10.82
CA PRO A 91 -12.68 5.12 11.81
C PRO A 91 -12.92 3.67 12.28
N GLY A 92 -11.84 2.92 12.48
CA GLY A 92 -11.91 1.51 12.91
C GLY A 92 -12.34 0.50 11.83
N SER A 93 -12.74 0.97 10.65
CA SER A 93 -13.04 0.09 9.52
C SER A 93 -11.78 -0.35 8.79
N LYS A 94 -11.85 -1.52 8.14
CA LYS A 94 -10.76 -2.10 7.35
C LYS A 94 -11.25 -2.54 5.97
N ILE A 95 -10.33 -2.57 5.02
CA ILE A 95 -10.51 -3.22 3.72
C ILE A 95 -9.69 -4.51 3.68
N TYR A 96 -10.11 -5.49 2.90
CA TYR A 96 -9.53 -6.83 2.94
C TYR A 96 -8.91 -7.18 1.61
N ILE A 97 -7.66 -7.64 1.61
CA ILE A 97 -6.99 -7.99 0.36
C ILE A 97 -7.67 -9.20 -0.30
N LEU A 98 -8.03 -9.05 -1.57
CA LEU A 98 -8.55 -10.13 -2.42
C LEU A 98 -7.47 -10.63 -3.37
N ASP A 99 -6.73 -9.71 -3.98
CA ASP A 99 -5.60 -10.00 -4.85
C ASP A 99 -4.43 -9.04 -4.57
N GLY A 100 -3.22 -9.59 -4.64
CA GLY A 100 -1.98 -8.86 -4.45
C GLY A 100 -1.26 -9.14 -3.13
N GLN A 101 -1.67 -10.14 -2.36
CA GLN A 101 -1.07 -10.47 -1.05
C GLN A 101 0.47 -10.50 -1.06
N HIS A 102 1.09 -11.39 -1.85
CA HIS A 102 2.56 -11.47 -1.94
C HIS A 102 3.20 -10.14 -2.30
N ARG A 103 2.54 -9.40 -3.17
CA ARG A 103 3.03 -8.13 -3.67
C ARG A 103 2.96 -7.03 -2.61
N THR A 104 1.87 -6.97 -1.85
CA THR A 104 1.71 -6.04 -0.73
C THR A 104 2.79 -6.29 0.32
N TYR A 105 3.00 -7.55 0.71
CA TYR A 105 4.04 -7.89 1.69
C TYR A 105 5.46 -7.69 1.16
N ALA A 106 5.68 -7.87 -0.14
CA ALA A 106 6.96 -7.56 -0.77
C ALA A 106 7.24 -6.05 -0.75
N LEU A 107 6.22 -5.22 -1.02
CA LEU A 107 6.32 -3.76 -0.96
C LEU A 107 6.58 -3.25 0.47
N ILE A 108 5.87 -3.79 1.47
CA ILE A 108 6.17 -3.54 2.89
C ILE A 108 7.63 -3.89 3.19
N SER A 109 8.06 -5.09 2.78
CA SER A 109 9.42 -5.55 3.01
C SER A 109 10.48 -4.68 2.29
N ALA A 110 10.19 -4.17 1.10
CA ALA A 110 11.07 -3.29 0.34
C ALA A 110 11.23 -1.95 1.06
N ILE A 111 10.12 -1.34 1.49
CA ILE A 111 10.12 -0.09 2.24
C ILE A 111 10.91 -0.25 3.56
N SER A 112 10.67 -1.32 4.31
CA SER A 112 11.43 -1.60 5.54
C SER A 112 12.92 -1.76 5.27
N HIS A 113 13.30 -2.45 4.18
CA HIS A 113 14.69 -2.64 3.80
C HIS A 113 15.37 -1.30 3.45
N LEU A 114 14.72 -0.46 2.64
CA LEU A 114 15.22 0.86 2.27
C LEU A 114 15.37 1.78 3.49
N ARG A 115 14.40 1.74 4.42
CA ARG A 115 14.47 2.51 5.69
C ARG A 115 15.66 2.09 6.55
N ALA A 116 15.85 0.79 6.75
CA ALA A 116 16.98 0.28 7.54
C ALA A 116 18.33 0.64 6.90
N ARG A 117 18.43 0.55 5.56
CA ARG A 117 19.63 0.96 4.84
C ARG A 117 19.88 2.45 4.97
N LYS A 118 18.84 3.28 4.86
CA LYS A 118 18.94 4.74 5.04
C LYS A 118 19.48 5.07 6.44
N GLU A 119 18.94 4.47 7.48
CA GLU A 119 19.38 4.68 8.87
C GLU A 119 20.87 4.33 9.03
N THR A 120 21.32 3.22 8.44
CA THR A 120 22.74 2.83 8.45
C THR A 120 23.63 3.87 7.75
N GLU A 121 23.22 4.39 6.59
CA GLU A 121 23.97 5.42 5.86
C GLU A 121 24.04 6.74 6.65
N GLU A 122 22.98 7.11 7.38
CA GLU A 122 22.96 8.28 8.26
C GLU A 122 23.92 8.11 9.45
N GLU A 123 23.96 6.92 10.07
CA GLU A 123 24.86 6.62 11.20
C GLU A 123 26.34 6.70 10.82
N ILE A 124 26.70 6.29 9.61
CA ILE A 124 28.08 6.36 9.11
C ILE A 124 28.43 7.71 8.46
N GLY A 125 27.49 8.67 8.45
CA GLY A 125 27.67 10.03 7.94
C GLY A 125 27.55 10.18 6.42
N ASN A 126 27.04 9.17 5.71
CA ASN A 126 26.82 9.21 4.26
C ASN A 126 25.44 9.79 3.90
N PHE A 127 25.24 11.07 4.20
CA PHE A 127 23.95 11.76 3.99
C PHE A 127 23.52 11.84 2.52
N LEU A 128 24.48 11.80 1.57
CA LEU A 128 24.16 11.81 0.15
C LEU A 128 23.45 10.53 -0.28
N GLU A 129 23.91 9.38 0.21
CA GLU A 129 23.25 8.10 -0.09
C GLU A 129 21.92 7.97 0.68
N ALA A 130 21.87 8.41 1.94
CA ALA A 130 20.63 8.46 2.71
C ALA A 130 19.53 9.29 2.00
N ALA A 131 19.90 10.42 1.39
CA ALA A 131 18.97 11.25 0.62
C ALA A 131 18.46 10.55 -0.65
N LYS A 132 19.28 9.72 -1.32
CA LYS A 132 18.81 8.90 -2.46
C LYS A 132 17.82 7.84 -2.01
N LEU A 133 18.12 7.15 -0.91
CA LEU A 133 17.24 6.13 -0.33
C LEU A 133 15.90 6.75 0.12
N GLN A 134 15.91 7.95 0.70
CA GLN A 134 14.69 8.69 1.03
C GLN A 134 13.84 8.96 -0.21
N ASN A 135 14.45 9.43 -1.30
CA ASN A 135 13.73 9.65 -2.56
C ASN A 135 13.11 8.35 -3.11
N GLN A 136 13.78 7.20 -2.96
CA GLN A 136 13.22 5.92 -3.37
C GLN A 136 12.03 5.48 -2.51
N ILE A 137 11.99 5.86 -1.22
CA ILE A 137 10.89 5.54 -0.31
C ILE A 137 9.64 6.40 -0.60
N GLU A 138 9.83 7.64 -1.06
CA GLU A 138 8.76 8.61 -1.28
C GLU A 138 8.14 8.58 -2.68
N ARG A 139 8.79 7.90 -3.63
CA ARG A 139 8.26 7.63 -4.97
C ARG A 139 7.11 6.62 -4.93
#